data_AF-A0A7S2IGP8-F1
#
_entry.id   AF-A0A7S2IGP8-F1
#
_cell.length_a   1.000
_cell.length_b   1.000
_cell.length_c   1.000
_cell.angle_alpha   90.00
_cell.angle_beta   90.00
_cell.angle_gamma   90.00
#
_symmetry.space_group_name_H-M   'P 1'
#
loop_
_entity.id
_entity.type
_entity.pdbx_description
1 polymer ?
#
loop_
_entity_poly.entity_id
_entity_poly.type
_entity_poly.pdbx_seq_one_letter_code
_entity_poly.pdbx_strand_id
1 'polypeptide(L)'
;MLSDQHKLAVLAAIFLFCLSTLFTSTSFQTGERGVGTLNPQFQRSCSKAHGEAKACLGDGHMVDTINEKAVASSDSSDNKSATKSCKKILSQVDKCETVVGRAYQHINMAGCIRQIQSRTVCEIEWCHNKDSCKKHCDGAKEDLKKCEKMHLERFFRRAGLDTDGTSPK
;
A
#
# COMPACT_ATOMS: atom_id res chain seq x y z
N MET A 1 -51.85 35.32 9.16
CA MET A 1 -50.66 35.63 8.34
C MET A 1 -49.48 35.79 9.28
N LEU A 2 -48.41 35.00 9.14
CA LEU A 2 -47.20 35.22 9.92
C LEU A 2 -46.48 36.47 9.42
N SER A 3 -46.09 37.35 10.34
CA SER A 3 -45.20 38.49 10.06
C SER A 3 -43.87 37.98 9.51
N ASP A 4 -43.26 38.73 8.60
CA ASP A 4 -42.04 38.31 7.90
C ASP A 4 -40.86 38.04 8.85
N GLN A 5 -40.85 38.67 10.02
CA GLN A 5 -39.88 38.37 11.09
C GLN A 5 -39.98 36.93 11.60
N HIS A 6 -41.20 36.38 11.68
CA HIS A 6 -41.41 35.01 12.12
C HIS A 6 -40.95 34.01 11.05
N LYS A 7 -41.10 34.34 9.76
CA LYS A 7 -40.61 33.50 8.66
C LYS A 7 -39.07 33.43 8.67
N LEU A 8 -38.42 34.56 8.91
CA LEU A 8 -36.96 34.66 9.05
C LEU A 8 -36.45 33.87 10.27
N ALA A 9 -37.13 33.96 11.41
CA ALA A 9 -36.78 33.20 12.60
C ALA A 9 -36.89 31.68 12.37
N VAL A 10 -37.94 31.23 11.69
CA VAL A 10 -38.12 29.81 11.34
C VAL A 10 -37.03 29.32 10.38
N LEU A 11 -36.68 30.11 9.36
CA LEU A 11 -35.61 29.76 8.43
C LEU A 11 -34.25 29.66 9.14
N ALA A 12 -33.94 30.60 10.03
CA ALA A 12 -32.72 30.56 10.83
C ALA A 12 -32.67 29.33 11.76
N ALA A 13 -33.81 28.99 12.39
CA ALA A 13 -33.91 27.80 13.23
C ALA A 13 -33.73 26.49 12.44
N ILE A 14 -34.31 26.38 11.24
CA ILE A 14 -34.12 25.23 10.34
C ILE A 14 -32.66 25.14 9.91
N PHE A 15 -32.03 26.27 9.54
CA PHE A 15 -30.63 26.28 9.15
C PHE A 15 -29.70 25.85 10.29
N LEU A 16 -29.93 26.35 11.51
CA LEU A 16 -29.18 25.95 12.70
C LEU A 16 -29.42 24.49 13.09
N PHE A 17 -30.63 23.98 12.89
CA PHE A 17 -30.95 22.56 13.07
C PHE A 17 -30.27 21.68 12.02
N CYS A 18 -30.24 22.09 10.76
CA CYS A 18 -29.51 21.38 9.71
C CYS A 18 -28.00 21.38 9.98
N LEU A 19 -27.43 22.52 10.42
CA LEU A 19 -26.04 22.59 10.83
C LEU A 19 -25.75 21.70 12.04
N SER A 20 -26.62 21.68 13.04
CA SER A 20 -26.42 20.79 14.18
C SER A 20 -26.50 19.32 13.77
N THR A 21 -27.39 18.93 12.83
CA THR A 21 -27.41 17.57 12.28
C THR A 21 -26.17 17.20 11.46
N LEU A 22 -25.42 18.16 10.90
CA LEU A 22 -24.13 17.87 10.27
C LEU A 22 -23.02 17.59 11.29
N PHE A 23 -23.14 18.09 12.52
CA PHE A 23 -22.20 17.83 13.62
C PHE A 23 -22.67 16.73 14.58
N THR A 24 -23.97 16.43 14.63
CA THR A 24 -24.59 15.37 15.45
C THR A 24 -25.05 14.17 14.65
N SER A 25 -25.01 14.20 13.31
CA SER A 25 -24.75 12.96 12.58
C SER A 25 -23.45 12.50 13.15
N THR A 26 -23.53 11.49 14.02
CA THR A 26 -22.38 10.78 14.54
C THR A 26 -21.47 10.66 13.35
N SER A 27 -20.35 11.37 13.46
CA SER A 27 -19.17 11.19 12.67
C SER A 27 -19.16 9.74 12.26
N PHE A 28 -18.89 9.46 10.99
CA PHE A 28 -18.26 8.21 10.65
C PHE A 28 -17.17 8.02 11.71
N GLN A 29 -17.50 7.29 12.76
CA GLN A 29 -16.63 6.98 13.86
C GLN A 29 -15.78 5.95 13.16
N THR A 30 -14.76 6.47 12.48
CA THR A 30 -13.45 5.89 12.56
C THR A 30 -13.26 5.68 14.05
N GLY A 31 -13.73 4.52 14.54
CA GLY A 31 -13.54 4.11 15.91
C GLY A 31 -12.05 4.19 16.19
N GLU A 32 -11.67 4.09 17.46
CA GLU A 32 -10.29 4.19 17.96
C GLU A 32 -9.26 3.24 17.30
N ARG A 33 -9.66 2.47 16.28
CA ARG A 33 -8.80 1.77 15.34
C ARG A 33 -9.03 2.34 13.95
N GLY A 34 -8.19 3.30 13.57
CA GLY A 34 -8.15 3.87 12.22
C GLY A 34 -8.17 2.80 11.13
N VAL A 35 -8.63 3.17 9.93
CA VAL A 35 -8.60 2.30 8.74
C VAL A 35 -7.24 1.59 8.67
N GLY A 36 -7.24 0.26 8.69
CA GLY A 36 -5.99 -0.51 8.75
C GLY A 36 -5.09 -0.18 7.56
N THR A 37 -3.83 0.17 7.78
CA THR A 37 -2.90 0.39 6.68
C THR A 37 -2.31 -0.94 6.24
N LEU A 38 -2.27 -1.18 4.93
CA LEU A 38 -1.57 -2.33 4.37
C LEU A 38 -0.06 -2.08 4.38
N ASN A 39 0.68 -3.06 4.89
CA ASN A 39 2.13 -3.05 4.81
C ASN A 39 2.61 -3.52 3.42
N PRO A 40 3.57 -2.81 2.82
CA PRO A 40 4.14 -3.22 1.54
C PRO A 40 4.77 -4.61 1.63
N GLN A 41 4.42 -5.49 0.70
CA GLN A 41 4.91 -6.87 0.64
C GLN A 41 6.16 -6.98 -0.24
N PHE A 42 7.25 -6.29 0.13
CA PHE A 42 8.48 -6.20 -0.68
C PHE A 42 9.04 -7.57 -1.06
N GLN A 43 9.20 -8.47 -0.09
CA GLN A 43 9.73 -9.82 -0.35
C GLN A 43 8.89 -10.62 -1.35
N ARG A 44 7.56 -10.48 -1.31
CA ARG A 44 6.68 -11.20 -2.25
C ARG A 44 6.69 -10.55 -3.63
N SER A 45 6.52 -9.23 -3.67
CA SER A 45 6.39 -8.46 -4.92
C SER A 45 7.70 -8.28 -5.68
N CYS A 46 8.85 -8.34 -4.99
CA CYS A 46 10.19 -8.23 -5.57
C CYS A 46 10.97 -9.55 -5.44
N SER A 47 10.31 -10.67 -5.16
CA SER A 47 10.93 -11.98 -4.86
C SER A 47 11.98 -12.41 -5.89
N LYS A 48 11.69 -12.23 -7.18
CA LYS A 48 12.59 -12.61 -8.27
C LYS A 48 13.83 -11.71 -8.33
N ALA A 49 13.65 -10.40 -8.18
CA ALA A 49 14.77 -9.44 -8.10
C ALA A 49 15.65 -9.72 -6.87
N HIS A 50 15.06 -10.04 -5.71
CA HIS A 50 15.81 -10.45 -4.53
C HIS A 50 16.54 -11.78 -4.71
N GLY A 51 15.93 -12.74 -5.43
CA GLY A 51 16.57 -14.01 -5.77
C GLY A 51 17.82 -13.81 -6.63
N GLU A 52 17.74 -12.95 -7.64
CA GLU A 52 18.87 -12.57 -8.49
C GLU A 52 19.95 -11.82 -7.69
N ALA A 53 19.55 -10.93 -6.78
CA ALA A 53 20.48 -10.20 -5.92
C ALA A 53 21.22 -11.14 -4.95
N LYS A 54 20.51 -12.12 -4.38
CA LYS A 54 21.09 -13.12 -3.47
C LYS A 54 22.14 -13.97 -4.18
N ALA A 55 21.87 -14.38 -5.42
CA ALA A 55 22.83 -15.08 -6.26
C ALA A 55 24.09 -14.24 -6.53
N CYS A 56 23.97 -12.91 -6.47
CA CYS A 56 25.07 -12.01 -6.73
C CYS A 56 25.92 -11.64 -5.49
N LEU A 57 25.28 -11.52 -4.32
CA LEU A 57 25.96 -11.15 -3.06
C LEU A 57 26.57 -12.36 -2.33
N GLY A 58 26.22 -13.58 -2.72
CA GLY A 58 26.56 -14.79 -1.95
C GLY A 58 25.79 -14.86 -0.63
N ASP A 59 25.70 -16.05 -0.03
CA ASP A 59 24.88 -16.33 1.17
C ASP A 59 25.29 -15.57 2.46
N GLY A 60 26.26 -14.65 2.40
CA GLY A 60 26.92 -14.08 3.58
C GLY A 60 26.83 -12.57 3.82
N HIS A 61 26.21 -11.76 2.94
CA HIS A 61 26.28 -10.29 3.07
C HIS A 61 24.94 -9.59 2.87
N MET A 62 23.91 -9.98 3.64
CA MET A 62 22.61 -9.30 3.66
C MET A 62 22.47 -8.28 4.81
N VAL A 63 23.58 -7.85 5.41
CA VAL A 63 23.61 -6.83 6.47
C VAL A 63 24.62 -5.75 6.08
N ASP A 64 24.09 -4.54 5.92
CA ASP A 64 24.82 -3.28 5.81
C ASP A 64 25.83 -3.14 4.67
N THR A 65 25.37 -2.76 3.47
CA THR A 65 26.22 -1.97 2.58
C THR A 65 25.42 -1.03 1.67
N ILE A 66 24.77 -0.04 2.30
CA ILE A 66 24.54 1.27 1.67
C ILE A 66 25.17 2.31 2.59
N ASN A 67 26.51 2.34 2.63
CA ASN A 67 27.21 3.58 2.90
C ASN A 67 28.63 3.54 2.31
N GLU A 68 29.00 4.68 1.76
CA GLU A 68 30.16 4.96 0.91
C GLU A 68 31.55 4.62 1.49
N LYS A 69 32.48 4.46 0.52
CA LYS A 69 33.89 4.89 0.50
C LYS A 69 34.97 3.99 1.12
N ALA A 70 35.90 3.62 0.20
CA ALA A 70 37.26 3.11 0.39
C ALA A 70 37.32 1.67 0.97
N VAL A 71 38.13 0.71 0.50
CA VAL A 71 39.55 0.71 0.11
C VAL A 71 39.74 -0.53 -0.81
N ALA A 72 40.13 -0.32 -2.06
CA ALA A 72 41.42 -0.69 -2.68
C ALA A 72 41.78 -2.18 -2.80
N SER A 73 42.10 -2.54 -4.06
CA SER A 73 43.06 -3.56 -4.49
C SER A 73 42.69 -5.03 -4.29
N SER A 74 42.06 -5.60 -5.33
CA SER A 74 42.47 -6.92 -5.84
C SER A 74 42.25 -6.94 -7.35
N ASP A 75 43.36 -6.83 -8.09
CA ASP A 75 43.45 -7.02 -9.52
C ASP A 75 42.95 -8.42 -9.88
N SER A 76 41.72 -8.50 -10.38
CA SER A 76 41.21 -9.66 -11.12
C SER A 76 40.42 -9.12 -12.30
N SER A 77 41.10 -9.03 -13.44
CA SER A 77 40.58 -8.48 -14.70
C SER A 77 39.36 -9.22 -15.27
N ASP A 78 38.96 -10.35 -14.68
CA ASP A 78 37.76 -11.10 -15.04
C ASP A 78 36.50 -10.69 -14.25
N ASN A 79 36.64 -9.95 -13.14
CA ASN A 79 35.51 -9.62 -12.25
C ASN A 79 34.74 -8.34 -12.59
N LYS A 80 35.28 -7.46 -13.46
CA LYS A 80 34.58 -6.19 -13.82
C LYS A 80 33.23 -6.40 -14.51
N SER A 81 33.05 -7.50 -15.23
CA SER A 81 31.78 -7.85 -15.88
C SER A 81 30.73 -8.32 -14.86
N ALA A 82 31.13 -9.19 -13.93
CA ALA A 82 30.28 -9.71 -12.85
C ALA A 82 29.84 -8.60 -11.87
N THR A 83 30.76 -7.71 -11.46
CA THR A 83 30.42 -6.59 -10.55
C THR A 83 29.47 -5.57 -11.20
N LYS A 84 29.61 -5.30 -12.51
CA LYS A 84 28.68 -4.44 -13.26
C LYS A 84 27.28 -5.07 -13.36
N SER A 85 27.22 -6.40 -13.56
CA SER A 85 25.97 -7.15 -13.56
C SER A 85 25.29 -7.10 -12.18
N CYS A 86 26.07 -7.26 -11.10
CA CYS A 86 25.57 -7.17 -9.73
C CYS A 86 24.94 -5.85 -9.38
N LYS A 87 25.63 -4.75 -9.70
CA LYS A 87 25.14 -3.39 -9.46
C LYS A 87 23.81 -3.13 -10.19
N LYS A 88 23.65 -3.70 -11.39
CA LYS A 88 22.40 -3.60 -12.15
C LYS A 88 21.27 -4.36 -11.47
N ILE A 89 21.53 -5.56 -10.96
CA ILE A 89 20.54 -6.38 -10.23
C ILE A 89 20.12 -5.68 -8.92
N LEU A 90 21.07 -5.16 -8.14
CA LEU A 90 20.76 -4.41 -6.92
C LEU A 90 19.95 -3.14 -7.23
N SER A 91 20.27 -2.45 -8.32
CA SER A 91 19.47 -1.30 -8.79
C SER A 91 18.05 -1.71 -9.21
N GLN A 92 17.86 -2.93 -9.73
CA GLN A 92 16.52 -3.44 -10.04
C GLN A 92 15.72 -3.74 -8.77
N VAL A 93 16.35 -4.29 -7.73
CA VAL A 93 15.71 -4.49 -6.41
C VAL A 93 15.25 -3.16 -5.84
N ASP A 94 16.15 -2.18 -5.72
CA ASP A 94 15.83 -0.85 -5.20
C ASP A 94 14.70 -0.17 -5.98
N LYS A 95 14.74 -0.29 -7.32
CA LYS A 95 13.67 0.21 -8.19
C LYS A 95 12.34 -0.51 -7.92
N CYS A 96 12.35 -1.83 -7.76
CA CYS A 96 11.15 -2.60 -7.45
C CYS A 96 10.57 -2.18 -6.09
N GLU A 97 11.39 -2.15 -5.04
CA GLU A 97 10.97 -1.76 -3.69
C GLU A 97 10.40 -0.34 -3.66
N THR A 98 11.06 0.61 -4.33
CA THR A 98 10.56 1.99 -4.47
C THR A 98 9.18 2.03 -5.11
N VAL A 99 8.97 1.24 -6.17
CA VAL A 99 7.68 1.18 -6.88
C VAL A 99 6.60 0.53 -6.01
N VAL A 100 6.93 -0.56 -5.31
CA VAL A 100 6.02 -1.22 -4.37
C VAL A 100 5.65 -0.27 -3.23
N GLY A 101 6.61 0.44 -2.65
CA GLY A 101 6.37 1.42 -1.58
C GLY A 101 5.39 2.51 -2.02
N ARG A 102 5.61 3.10 -3.20
CA ARG A 102 4.69 4.10 -3.79
C ARG A 102 3.31 3.54 -4.09
N ALA A 103 3.24 2.31 -4.60
CA ALA A 103 1.96 1.66 -4.87
C ALA A 103 1.16 1.45 -3.57
N TYR A 104 1.78 0.96 -2.50
CA TYR A 104 1.11 0.76 -1.22
C TYR A 104 0.71 2.07 -0.53
N GLN A 105 1.51 3.13 -0.65
CA GLN A 105 1.09 4.47 -0.22
C GLN A 105 -0.19 4.91 -0.95
N HIS A 106 -0.26 4.72 -2.27
CA HIS A 106 -1.46 5.05 -3.04
C HIS A 106 -2.66 4.17 -2.65
N ILE A 107 -2.46 2.84 -2.54
CA ILE A 107 -3.47 1.86 -2.15
C ILE A 107 -4.11 2.25 -0.81
N ASN A 108 -3.28 2.60 0.19
CA ASN A 108 -3.73 2.96 1.53
C ASN A 108 -4.49 4.28 1.58
N MET A 109 -4.08 5.29 0.79
CA MET A 109 -4.70 6.62 0.86
C MET A 109 -5.95 6.77 -0.02
N ALA A 110 -5.97 6.16 -1.21
CA ALA A 110 -7.04 6.40 -2.19
C ALA A 110 -7.38 5.17 -3.05
N GLY A 111 -6.40 4.33 -3.35
CA GLY A 111 -6.54 3.28 -4.36
C GLY A 111 -7.51 2.16 -3.98
N CYS A 112 -7.54 1.77 -2.69
CA CYS A 112 -8.35 0.66 -2.20
C CYS A 112 -9.04 0.93 -0.85
N ILE A 113 -9.26 2.21 -0.50
CA ILE A 113 -9.71 2.60 0.84
C ILE A 113 -11.02 1.89 1.27
N ARG A 114 -11.95 1.66 0.34
CA ARG A 114 -13.20 0.95 0.62
C ARG A 114 -12.99 -0.53 0.92
N GLN A 115 -12.13 -1.20 0.15
CA GLN A 115 -11.81 -2.62 0.34
C GLN A 115 -11.02 -2.82 1.65
N ILE A 116 -10.11 -1.89 1.95
CA ILE A 116 -9.36 -1.88 3.20
C ILE A 116 -10.32 -1.73 4.38
N GLN A 117 -11.22 -0.74 4.34
CA GLN A 117 -12.25 -0.55 5.38
C GLN A 117 -13.13 -1.80 5.55
N SER A 118 -13.61 -2.38 4.45
CA SER A 118 -14.42 -3.60 4.48
C SER A 118 -13.70 -4.74 5.19
N ARG A 119 -12.41 -4.96 4.87
CA ARG A 119 -11.58 -5.97 5.54
C ARG A 119 -11.34 -5.62 7.01
N THR A 120 -11.07 -4.36 7.34
CA THR A 120 -10.84 -3.92 8.73
C THR A 120 -12.07 -4.17 9.60
N VAL A 121 -13.27 -3.85 9.11
CA VAL A 121 -14.54 -4.14 9.80
C VAL A 121 -14.72 -5.65 10.00
N CYS A 122 -14.42 -6.45 8.97
CA CYS A 122 -14.45 -7.91 9.04
C CYS A 122 -13.52 -8.48 10.14
N GLU A 123 -12.30 -7.96 10.25
CA GLU A 123 -11.30 -8.42 11.22
C GLU A 123 -11.61 -7.94 12.66
N ILE A 124 -12.18 -6.74 12.82
CA ILE A 124 -12.37 -6.12 14.13
C ILE A 124 -13.74 -6.44 14.74
N GLU A 125 -14.81 -6.37 13.95
CA GLU A 125 -16.17 -6.27 14.51
C GLU A 125 -16.98 -7.56 14.39
N TRP A 126 -16.78 -8.38 13.35
CA TRP A 126 -17.87 -9.26 12.91
C TRP A 126 -17.64 -10.77 13.05
N CYS A 127 -16.42 -11.28 13.15
CA CYS A 127 -16.17 -12.72 12.94
C CYS A 127 -15.75 -13.53 14.18
N HIS A 128 -16.40 -13.30 15.33
CA HIS A 128 -16.14 -14.05 16.56
C HIS A 128 -16.78 -15.46 16.66
N ASN A 129 -17.39 -16.03 15.60
CA ASN A 129 -17.80 -17.47 15.42
C ASN A 129 -19.15 -17.64 14.65
N LYS A 130 -19.31 -17.03 13.47
CA LYS A 130 -20.49 -17.31 12.59
C LYS A 130 -20.06 -17.56 11.15
N ASP A 131 -20.43 -18.72 10.60
CA ASP A 131 -20.09 -19.14 9.23
C ASP A 131 -20.62 -18.17 8.16
N SER A 132 -21.73 -17.49 8.42
CA SER A 132 -22.29 -16.46 7.54
C SER A 132 -21.41 -15.21 7.45
N CYS A 133 -20.71 -14.84 8.54
CA CYS A 133 -19.74 -13.75 8.54
C CYS A 133 -18.50 -14.12 7.72
N LYS A 134 -18.03 -15.37 7.86
CA LYS A 134 -16.82 -15.86 7.20
C LYS A 134 -16.87 -15.67 5.68
N LYS A 135 -18.00 -16.01 5.05
CA LYS A 135 -18.20 -15.84 3.60
C LYS A 135 -18.11 -14.37 3.15
N HIS A 136 -18.66 -13.44 3.92
CA HIS A 136 -18.55 -12.01 3.63
C HIS A 136 -17.11 -11.50 3.82
N CYS A 137 -16.43 -11.96 4.87
CA CYS A 137 -15.03 -11.61 5.14
C CYS A 137 -14.08 -12.15 4.07
N ASP A 138 -14.31 -13.37 3.59
CA ASP A 138 -13.56 -13.97 2.49
C ASP A 138 -13.76 -13.16 1.20
N GLY A 139 -14.99 -12.72 0.92
CA GLY A 139 -15.28 -11.80 -0.19
C GLY A 139 -14.50 -10.48 -0.08
N ALA A 140 -14.55 -9.82 1.07
CA ALA A 140 -13.80 -8.59 1.32
C ALA A 140 -12.28 -8.76 1.15
N LYS A 141 -11.74 -9.90 1.59
CA LYS A 141 -10.32 -10.26 1.44
C LYS A 141 -9.94 -10.45 -0.03
N GLU A 142 -10.76 -11.14 -0.81
CA GLU A 142 -10.50 -11.35 -2.23
C GLU A 142 -10.63 -10.05 -3.03
N ASP A 143 -11.60 -9.20 -2.71
CA ASP A 143 -11.75 -7.89 -3.35
C ASP A 143 -10.57 -6.97 -3.05
N LEU A 144 -10.05 -7.00 -1.82
CA LEU A 144 -8.84 -6.26 -1.47
C LEU A 144 -7.63 -6.77 -2.25
N LYS A 145 -7.40 -8.08 -2.31
CA LYS A 145 -6.29 -8.67 -3.10
C LYS A 145 -6.37 -8.28 -4.58
N LYS A 146 -7.57 -8.30 -5.17
CA LYS A 146 -7.77 -7.87 -6.57
C LYS A 146 -7.42 -6.40 -6.75
N CYS A 147 -7.84 -5.56 -5.81
CA CYS A 147 -7.52 -4.13 -5.82
C CYS A 147 -6.01 -3.88 -5.70
N GLU A 148 -5.34 -4.52 -4.73
CA GLU A 148 -3.89 -4.47 -4.54
C GLU A 148 -3.15 -4.86 -5.83
N LYS A 149 -3.50 -6.02 -6.41
CA LYS A 149 -2.89 -6.55 -7.64
C LYS A 149 -3.02 -5.57 -8.80
N MET A 150 -4.23 -5.06 -9.04
CA MET A 150 -4.49 -4.11 -10.13
C MET A 150 -3.62 -2.84 -10.02
N HIS A 151 -3.47 -2.29 -8.80
CA HIS A 151 -2.64 -1.10 -8.59
C HIS A 151 -1.15 -1.40 -8.69
N LEU A 152 -0.68 -2.51 -8.10
CA LEU A 152 0.72 -2.93 -8.24
C LEU A 152 1.11 -3.11 -9.71
N GLU A 153 0.31 -3.82 -10.50
CA GLU A 153 0.54 -4.01 -11.94
C GLU A 153 0.57 -2.68 -12.70
N ARG A 154 -0.29 -1.72 -12.32
CA ARG A 154 -0.29 -0.37 -12.93
C ARG A 154 1.00 0.38 -12.61
N PHE A 155 1.49 0.31 -11.37
CA PHE A 155 2.72 0.97 -10.95
C PHE A 155 3.95 0.32 -11.57
N PHE A 156 4.02 -1.01 -11.63
CA PHE A 156 5.09 -1.72 -12.32
C PHE A 156 5.16 -1.37 -13.80
N ARG A 157 4.02 -1.40 -14.50
CA ARG A 157 3.96 -1.01 -15.92
C ARG A 157 4.44 0.42 -16.16
N ARG A 158 4.04 1.37 -15.31
CA ARG A 158 4.50 2.77 -15.38
C ARG A 158 6.01 2.91 -15.12
N ALA A 159 6.59 2.03 -14.32
CA ALA A 159 8.01 1.99 -14.04
C ALA A 159 8.82 1.20 -15.08
N GLY A 160 8.17 0.59 -16.08
CA GLY A 160 8.80 -0.31 -17.05
C GLY A 160 9.31 -1.59 -16.38
N LEU A 161 8.54 -2.14 -15.44
CA LEU A 161 8.78 -3.42 -14.79
C LEU A 161 7.67 -4.41 -15.16
N ASP A 162 8.03 -5.68 -15.21
CA ASP A 162 7.10 -6.80 -15.29
C ASP A 162 6.30 -6.95 -13.99
N THR A 163 5.26 -7.78 -14.00
CA THR A 163 4.37 -7.99 -12.84
C THR A 163 5.06 -8.67 -11.65
N ASP A 164 6.25 -9.23 -11.87
CA ASP A 164 7.12 -9.83 -10.85
C ASP A 164 8.22 -8.86 -10.36
N GLY A 165 8.15 -7.58 -10.74
CA GLY A 165 9.11 -6.55 -10.33
C GLY A 165 10.43 -6.56 -11.09
N THR A 166 10.60 -7.44 -12.08
CA THR A 166 11.81 -7.49 -12.92
C THR A 166 11.73 -6.58 -14.14
N SER A 167 12.86 -6.33 -14.82
CA SER A 167 12.84 -5.58 -16.07
C SER A 167 12.46 -6.49 -17.24
N PRO A 168 11.71 -5.98 -18.25
CA PRO A 168 11.38 -6.74 -19.46
C PRO A 168 12.64 -7.28 -20.13
N LYS A 169 12.59 -8.54 -20.57
CA LYS A 169 13.67 -9.19 -21.33
C LYS A 169 13.70 -8.77 -22.79
#